data_AF-X1DJW2-F1
#
_entry.id   AF-X1DJW2-F1
#
_cell.length_a   1.000
_cell.length_b   1.000
_cell.length_c   1.000
_cell.angle_alpha   90.00
_cell.angle_beta   90.00
_cell.angle_gamma   90.00
#
_symmetry.space_group_name_H-M   'P 1'
#
loop_
_entity.id
_entity.type
_entity.pdbx_description
1 polymer ?
#
loop_
_entity_poly.entity_id
_entity_poly.type
_entity_poly.pdbx_seq_one_letter_code
_entity_poly.pdbx_strand_id
1 'polypeptide(L)'
;MCYLLLPRKKWDGGDIAYRPATWAALARHLHPGGFIMAFASSRGWHRLAVAIEDAGLVIHPSIFGWVTGQGFPKATRIDTQVDKAAGAEREVVGPHPNDRKTHGAIPYGGKTGDGSGVVTAPATPLAQAWQGHRYGLQAMKPALEPIIVAQV
;
A
#
# COMPACT_ATOMS: atom_id res chain seq x y z
N MET A 1 3.12 4.07 -10.05
CA MET A 1 3.08 3.22 -8.85
C MET A 1 1.66 3.30 -8.29
N CYS A 2 0.62 2.81 -8.96
CA CYS A 2 0.51 1.52 -9.63
C CYS A 2 1.16 0.43 -8.78
N TYR A 3 0.48 0.05 -7.70
CA TYR A 3 0.61 -1.30 -7.17
C TYR A 3 -0.07 -2.24 -8.19
N LEU A 4 0.56 -2.37 -9.35
CA LEU A 4 0.31 -3.45 -10.27
C LEU A 4 0.97 -4.65 -9.61
N LEU A 5 0.14 -5.52 -9.02
CA LEU A 5 0.37 -6.95 -8.87
C LEU A 5 1.85 -7.35 -8.75
N LEU A 6 2.45 -7.18 -7.58
CA LEU A 6 3.39 -8.21 -7.16
C LEU A 6 2.51 -9.42 -6.81
N PRO A 7 2.62 -10.56 -7.51
CA PRO A 7 1.95 -11.76 -7.08
C PRO A 7 2.41 -12.05 -5.65
N ARG A 8 1.48 -12.03 -4.69
CA ARG A 8 1.75 -12.57 -3.34
C ARG A 8 2.34 -13.94 -3.56
N LYS A 9 3.56 -14.17 -3.08
CA LYS A 9 4.16 -15.49 -3.24
C LYS A 9 3.31 -16.45 -2.40
N LYS A 10 3.08 -17.67 -2.88
CA LYS A 10 2.17 -18.63 -2.23
C LYS A 10 2.55 -18.92 -0.76
N TRP A 11 3.79 -18.64 -0.38
CA TRP A 11 4.32 -18.83 0.97
C TRP A 11 4.16 -17.60 1.90
N ASP A 12 4.02 -16.38 1.35
CA ASP A 12 3.76 -15.14 2.12
C ASP A 12 2.32 -14.62 1.95
N GLY A 13 1.56 -15.23 1.03
CA GLY A 13 0.20 -14.87 0.71
C GLY A 13 -0.82 -15.72 1.44
N GLY A 14 -1.64 -15.09 2.28
CA GLY A 14 -2.83 -15.74 2.82
C GLY A 14 -3.33 -15.12 4.12
N ASP A 15 -4.05 -15.93 4.87
CA ASP A 15 -4.61 -15.68 6.20
C ASP A 15 -3.75 -16.32 7.32
N ILE A 16 -2.55 -16.83 7.01
CA ILE A 16 -1.71 -17.57 7.97
C ILE A 16 -1.43 -16.78 9.26
N ALA A 17 -1.16 -15.47 9.14
CA ALA A 17 -0.94 -14.60 10.29
C ALA A 17 -2.21 -14.42 11.15
N TYR A 18 -3.39 -14.67 10.60
CA TYR A 18 -4.69 -14.56 11.28
C TYR A 18 -5.16 -15.90 11.87
N ARG A 19 -4.32 -16.95 11.86
CA ARG A 19 -4.65 -18.26 12.41
C ARG A 19 -4.00 -18.44 13.79
N PRO A 20 -4.77 -18.74 14.85
CA PRO A 20 -4.20 -18.99 16.18
C PRO A 20 -3.18 -20.13 16.19
N ALA A 21 -3.39 -21.17 15.37
CA ALA A 21 -2.49 -22.31 15.26
C ALA A 21 -1.05 -21.91 14.86
N THR A 22 -0.88 -20.84 14.08
CA THR A 22 0.44 -20.33 13.70
C THR A 22 1.18 -19.76 14.91
N TRP A 23 0.49 -18.99 15.75
CA TRP A 23 1.07 -18.39 16.95
C TRP A 23 1.31 -19.42 18.05
N ALA A 24 0.41 -20.39 18.20
CA ALA A 24 0.60 -21.51 19.12
C ALA A 24 1.80 -22.37 18.74
N ALA A 25 2.05 -22.59 17.44
CA ALA A 25 3.24 -23.30 16.98
C ALA A 25 4.52 -22.49 17.25
N LEU A 26 4.48 -21.17 17.05
CA LEU A 26 5.61 -20.29 17.35
C LEU A 26 5.92 -20.23 18.86
N ALA A 27 4.89 -20.16 19.71
CA ALA A 27 5.02 -20.11 21.16
C ALA A 27 5.78 -21.31 21.74
N ARG A 28 5.66 -22.51 21.13
CA ARG A 28 6.39 -23.73 21.55
C ARG A 28 7.91 -23.59 21.43
N HIS A 29 8.39 -22.66 20.62
CA HIS A 29 9.81 -22.41 20.40
C HIS A 29 10.37 -21.25 21.24
N LEU A 30 9.52 -20.56 21.99
CA LEU A 30 9.94 -19.45 22.85
C LEU A 30 10.32 -19.98 24.23
N HIS A 31 11.36 -19.39 24.82
CA HIS A 31 11.68 -19.61 26.22
C HIS A 31 10.58 -19.02 27.12
N PRO A 32 10.39 -19.54 28.34
CA PRO A 32 9.48 -18.96 29.32
C PRO A 32 9.74 -17.47 29.51
N GLY A 33 8.70 -16.64 29.35
CA GLY A 33 8.80 -15.18 29.41
C GLY A 33 9.36 -14.50 28.14
N GLY A 34 9.55 -15.24 27.04
CA GLY A 34 9.99 -14.69 25.76
C GLY A 34 8.96 -13.76 25.13
N PHE A 35 9.45 -12.67 24.51
CA PHE A 35 8.61 -11.68 23.83
C PHE A 35 8.59 -11.88 22.33
N ILE A 36 7.45 -11.56 21.72
CA ILE A 36 7.28 -11.42 20.28
C ILE A 36 6.90 -9.99 19.93
N MET A 37 7.37 -9.54 18.76
CA MET A 37 7.00 -8.27 18.16
C MET A 37 6.55 -8.53 16.72
N ALA A 38 5.25 -8.38 16.47
CA ALA A 38 4.63 -8.71 15.19
C ALA A 38 4.17 -7.45 14.45
N PHE A 39 4.75 -7.20 13.28
CA PHE A 39 4.36 -6.08 12.41
C PHE A 39 3.08 -6.40 11.64
N ALA A 40 2.18 -5.44 11.58
CA ALA A 40 0.90 -5.57 10.91
C ALA A 40 0.60 -4.44 9.93
N SER A 41 -0.31 -4.70 9.00
CA SER A 41 -0.95 -3.65 8.21
C SER A 41 -1.90 -2.82 9.09
N SER A 42 -1.99 -1.52 8.82
CA SER A 42 -2.99 -0.61 9.40
C SER A 42 -4.44 -1.09 9.28
N ARG A 43 -4.76 -1.94 8.30
CA ARG A 43 -6.12 -2.51 8.13
C ARG A 43 -6.32 -3.86 8.79
N GLY A 44 -5.25 -4.62 9.04
CA GLY A 44 -5.32 -6.03 9.43
C GLY A 44 -4.80 -6.34 10.84
N TRP A 45 -4.30 -5.34 11.56
CA TRP A 45 -3.68 -5.52 12.88
C TRP A 45 -4.61 -6.13 13.92
N HIS A 46 -5.89 -5.77 13.92
CA HIS A 46 -6.85 -6.29 14.90
C HIS A 46 -7.05 -7.81 14.77
N ARG A 47 -7.06 -8.35 13.55
CA ARG A 47 -7.17 -9.80 13.33
C ARG A 47 -5.89 -10.54 13.73
N LEU A 48 -4.75 -9.88 13.56
CA LEU A 48 -3.46 -10.38 14.03
C LEU A 48 -3.45 -10.46 15.56
N ALA A 49 -3.92 -9.41 16.23
CA ALA A 49 -4.02 -9.35 17.70
C ALA A 49 -4.91 -10.47 18.24
N VAL A 50 -6.11 -10.62 17.70
CA VAL A 50 -7.03 -11.71 18.08
C VAL A 50 -6.38 -13.08 17.91
N ALA A 51 -5.69 -13.32 16.78
CA ALA A 51 -5.04 -14.60 16.56
C ALA A 51 -3.89 -14.90 17.55
N ILE A 52 -3.18 -13.87 18.03
CA ILE A 52 -2.13 -13.99 19.05
C ILE A 52 -2.74 -14.30 20.42
N GLU A 53 -3.82 -13.60 20.77
CA GLU A 53 -4.55 -13.79 22.03
C GLU A 53 -5.20 -15.18 22.10
N ASP A 54 -5.89 -15.60 21.03
CA ASP A 54 -6.50 -16.94 20.90
C ASP A 54 -5.48 -18.08 20.96
N ALA A 55 -4.20 -17.80 20.69
CA ALA A 55 -3.11 -18.76 20.83
C ALA A 55 -2.58 -18.87 22.26
N GLY A 56 -3.09 -18.05 23.19
CA GLY A 56 -2.73 -18.07 24.62
C GLY A 56 -1.58 -17.14 24.99
N LEU A 57 -1.10 -16.28 24.09
CA LEU A 57 -0.07 -15.30 24.42
C LEU A 57 -0.70 -14.06 25.07
N VAL A 58 0.00 -13.49 26.04
CA VAL A 58 -0.42 -12.26 26.73
C VAL A 58 0.01 -11.05 25.91
N ILE A 59 -0.95 -10.30 25.39
CA ILE A 59 -0.69 -9.03 24.69
C ILE A 59 -0.42 -7.94 25.72
N HIS A 60 0.72 -7.26 25.58
CA HIS A 60 1.09 -6.14 26.43
C HIS A 60 0.47 -4.83 25.90
N PRO A 61 0.18 -3.83 26.75
CA PRO A 61 -0.47 -2.57 26.37
C PRO A 61 0.42 -1.61 25.52
N SER A 62 1.30 -2.15 24.68
CA SER A 62 2.28 -1.42 23.88
C SER A 62 2.06 -1.67 22.40
N ILE A 63 1.11 -0.95 21.78
CA ILE A 63 1.04 -0.86 20.32
C ILE A 63 2.11 0.16 19.88
N PHE A 64 3.30 -0.31 19.51
CA PHE A 64 4.28 0.58 18.89
C PHE A 64 3.85 0.85 17.45
N GLY A 65 3.77 2.11 17.08
CA GLY A 65 3.43 2.53 15.73
C GLY A 65 4.67 2.89 14.94
N TRP A 66 5.02 2.11 13.92
CA TRP A 66 6.04 2.55 12.97
C TRP A 66 5.41 3.57 12.01
N VAL A 67 5.81 4.83 12.14
CA VAL A 67 5.23 5.93 11.36
C VAL A 67 6.16 6.35 10.22
N THR A 68 5.68 6.26 8.97
CA THR A 68 6.47 6.68 7.81
C THR A 68 6.15 8.13 7.42
N GLY A 69 7.10 9.05 7.64
CA GLY A 69 6.96 10.48 7.32
C GLY A 69 7.05 10.82 5.82
N GLN A 70 7.71 9.99 5.01
CA GLN A 70 7.91 10.24 3.58
C GLN A 70 6.79 9.61 2.75
N GLY A 71 5.89 10.41 2.18
CA GLY A 71 4.89 9.88 1.23
C GLY A 71 3.96 10.95 0.68
N PHE A 72 4.13 11.24 -0.60
CA PHE A 72 3.25 12.14 -1.33
C PHE A 72 1.87 11.49 -1.53
N PRO A 73 0.76 12.22 -1.27
CA PRO A 73 -0.57 11.71 -1.54
C PRO A 73 -0.71 11.36 -3.02
N LYS A 74 -0.95 10.08 -3.33
CA LYS A 74 -1.18 9.64 -4.71
C LYS A 74 -2.64 9.89 -5.09
N ALA A 75 -2.96 11.15 -5.38
CA ALA A 75 -4.21 11.49 -6.02
C ALA A 75 -4.20 10.95 -7.46
N THR A 76 -5.15 10.08 -7.80
CA THR A 76 -5.28 9.54 -9.16
C THR A 76 -6.34 10.34 -9.92
N ARG A 77 -6.08 10.57 -11.21
CA ARG A 77 -7.02 11.24 -12.13
C ARG A 77 -8.11 10.25 -12.55
N ILE A 78 -9.37 10.56 -12.29
CA ILE A 78 -10.50 9.65 -12.55
C ILE A 78 -10.72 9.50 -14.06
N ASP A 79 -10.71 10.62 -14.78
CA ASP A 79 -10.84 10.69 -16.24
C ASP A 79 -9.85 9.75 -16.95
N THR A 80 -8.58 9.72 -16.51
CA THR A 80 -7.57 8.84 -17.13
C THR A 80 -7.83 7.35 -16.88
N GLN A 81 -8.42 6.99 -15.74
CA GLN A 81 -8.75 5.60 -15.44
C GLN A 81 -9.98 5.13 -16.20
N VAL A 82 -10.96 6.01 -16.37
CA VAL A 82 -12.18 5.75 -17.14
C VAL A 82 -11.83 5.47 -18.60
N ASP A 83 -11.06 6.35 -19.25
CA ASP A 83 -10.65 6.13 -20.64
C ASP A 83 -9.79 4.88 -20.79
N LYS A 84 -8.89 4.60 -19.82
CA LYS A 84 -8.09 3.38 -19.81
C LYS A 84 -8.94 2.12 -19.66
N ALA A 85 -9.97 2.14 -18.81
CA ALA A 85 -10.89 1.01 -18.64
C ALA A 85 -11.76 0.80 -19.88
N ALA A 86 -12.11 1.87 -20.58
CA ALA A 86 -12.84 1.83 -21.84
C ALA A 86 -11.94 1.49 -23.06
N GLY A 87 -10.62 1.43 -22.89
CA GLY A 87 -9.66 1.21 -23.98
C GLY A 87 -9.56 2.37 -24.99
N ALA A 88 -9.98 3.57 -24.60
CA ALA A 88 -10.00 4.74 -25.49
C ALA A 88 -8.61 5.39 -25.56
N GLU A 89 -8.16 5.68 -26.78
CA GLU A 89 -6.97 6.50 -27.01
C GLU A 89 -7.30 7.97 -26.73
N ARG A 90 -6.41 8.65 -25.99
CA ARG A 90 -6.58 10.05 -25.61
C ARG A 90 -5.73 10.96 -26.48
N GLU A 91 -6.34 12.00 -27.02
CA GLU A 91 -5.63 13.02 -27.77
C GLU A 91 -4.67 13.81 -26.87
N VAL A 92 -3.46 14.07 -27.38
CA VAL A 92 -2.44 14.88 -26.69
C VAL A 92 -2.69 16.35 -27.02
N VAL A 93 -3.10 17.12 -26.01
CA VAL A 93 -3.40 18.55 -26.12
C VAL A 93 -2.13 19.40 -26.09
N GLY A 94 -1.08 18.90 -25.45
CA GLY A 94 0.21 19.61 -25.40
C GLY A 94 1.15 19.11 -24.31
N PRO A 95 2.31 19.75 -24.17
CA PRO A 95 3.27 19.42 -23.12
C PRO A 95 2.75 19.83 -21.73
N HIS A 96 3.13 19.08 -20.71
CA HIS A 96 2.77 19.34 -19.32
C HIS A 96 3.58 20.54 -18.80
N PRO A 97 2.93 21.59 -18.28
CA PRO A 97 3.61 22.85 -17.93
C PRO A 97 4.62 22.71 -16.79
N ASN A 98 4.48 21.68 -15.95
CA ASN A 98 5.44 21.38 -14.89
C ASN A 98 6.41 20.23 -15.26
N ASP A 99 6.49 19.84 -16.54
CA ASP A 99 7.48 18.85 -16.95
C ASP A 99 8.88 19.43 -16.76
N ARG A 100 9.67 18.78 -15.89
CA ARG A 100 11.05 19.17 -15.60
C ARG A 100 11.96 18.10 -16.17
N LYS A 101 12.76 18.46 -17.18
CA LYS A 101 13.87 17.62 -17.65
C LYS A 101 14.87 17.46 -16.50
N THR A 102 14.80 16.33 -15.81
CA THR A 102 15.75 16.02 -14.74
C THR A 102 17.08 15.65 -15.40
N HIS A 103 18.10 16.51 -15.29
CA HIS A 103 19.47 16.18 -15.68
C HIS A 103 20.15 15.47 -14.50
N GLY A 104 20.36 14.16 -14.64
CA GLY A 104 21.08 13.35 -13.67
C GLY A 104 20.29 12.16 -13.14
N ALA A 105 21.03 11.09 -12.82
CA ALA A 105 20.48 9.88 -12.21
C ALA A 105 19.95 10.21 -10.81
N ILE A 106 18.66 9.95 -10.58
CA ILE A 106 18.05 10.09 -9.26
C ILE A 106 18.61 8.97 -8.36
N PRO A 107 19.28 9.27 -7.23
CA PRO A 107 19.62 8.23 -6.25
C PRO A 107 18.30 7.63 -5.78
N TYR A 108 18.19 6.31 -5.68
CA TYR A 108 16.94 5.55 -5.44
C TYR A 108 16.09 5.22 -6.68
N GLY A 109 16.70 5.05 -7.86
CA GLY A 109 16.17 4.14 -8.90
C GLY A 109 14.83 4.53 -9.52
N GLY A 110 14.44 5.81 -9.44
CA GLY A 110 13.27 6.31 -10.14
C GLY A 110 13.50 6.23 -11.65
N LYS A 111 12.96 5.21 -12.32
CA LYS A 111 12.94 5.17 -13.78
C LYS A 111 12.12 6.37 -14.28
N THR A 112 12.77 7.25 -15.03
CA THR A 112 12.12 8.26 -15.85
C THR A 112 11.26 7.53 -16.88
N GLY A 113 9.95 7.54 -16.66
CA GLY A 113 8.98 7.08 -17.64
C GLY A 113 8.96 8.05 -18.81
N ASP A 114 9.52 7.62 -19.92
CA ASP A 114 9.31 8.06 -21.29
C ASP A 114 7.80 8.20 -21.60
N GLY A 115 7.24 9.37 -21.26
CA GLY A 115 5.83 9.70 -21.52
C GLY A 115 5.15 10.55 -20.43
N SER A 116 5.81 10.87 -19.33
CA SER A 116 5.19 11.62 -18.20
C SER A 116 4.91 13.10 -18.45
N GLY A 117 5.29 13.63 -19.62
CA GLY A 117 5.32 15.07 -19.88
C GLY A 117 4.20 15.61 -20.78
N VAL A 118 3.13 14.87 -21.06
CA VAL A 118 2.05 15.32 -21.95
C VAL A 118 0.69 15.43 -21.24
N VAL A 119 -0.07 16.48 -21.57
CA VAL A 119 -1.45 16.69 -21.15
C VAL A 119 -2.36 16.09 -22.21
N THR A 120 -3.26 15.19 -21.78
CA THR A 120 -4.21 14.52 -22.67
C THR A 120 -5.66 14.93 -22.36
N ALA A 121 -6.47 15.10 -23.40
CA ALA A 121 -7.90 15.36 -23.27
C ALA A 121 -8.67 14.07 -22.92
N PRO A 122 -9.80 14.15 -22.20
CA PRO A 122 -10.69 13.01 -22.01
C PRO A 122 -11.34 12.58 -23.33
N ALA A 123 -11.29 11.29 -23.65
CA ALA A 123 -11.79 10.76 -24.93
C ALA A 123 -13.28 10.35 -24.87
N THR A 124 -13.74 9.86 -23.73
CA THR A 124 -15.13 9.38 -23.55
C THR A 124 -16.03 10.44 -22.87
N PRO A 125 -17.35 10.44 -23.14
CA PRO A 125 -18.29 11.33 -22.43
C PRO A 125 -18.26 11.15 -20.91
N LEU A 126 -18.04 9.92 -20.45
CA LEU A 126 -17.86 9.62 -19.04
C LEU A 126 -16.58 10.27 -18.51
N ALA A 127 -15.44 10.15 -19.21
CA ALA A 127 -14.20 10.79 -18.77
C ALA A 127 -14.28 12.34 -18.80
N GLN A 128 -15.06 12.92 -19.71
CA GLN A 128 -15.34 14.36 -19.71
C GLN A 128 -16.12 14.80 -18.47
N ALA A 129 -17.15 14.05 -18.06
CA ALA A 129 -17.90 14.33 -16.84
C ALA A 129 -17.02 14.31 -15.58
N TRP A 130 -16.00 13.45 -15.56
CA TRP A 130 -15.03 13.33 -14.46
C TRP A 130 -13.76 14.15 -14.66
N GLN A 131 -13.70 15.04 -15.66
CA GLN A 131 -12.54 15.90 -15.88
C GLN A 131 -12.28 16.78 -14.65
N GLY A 132 -11.01 16.96 -14.28
CA GLY A 132 -10.60 17.74 -13.11
C GLY A 132 -10.82 17.06 -11.76
N HIS A 133 -11.63 16.00 -11.70
CA HIS A 133 -11.86 15.25 -10.48
C HIS A 133 -10.66 14.37 -10.16
N ARG A 134 -10.19 14.48 -8.91
CA ARG A 134 -9.10 13.68 -8.38
C ARG A 134 -9.62 12.84 -7.23
N TYR A 135 -9.41 11.54 -7.34
CA TYR A 135 -9.70 10.60 -6.27
C TYR A 135 -8.43 9.83 -5.99
N GLY A 136 -7.90 9.95 -4.76
CA GLY A 136 -6.99 8.92 -4.28
C GLY A 136 -7.80 7.64 -4.15
N LEU A 137 -7.31 6.50 -4.61
CA LEU A 137 -8.00 5.19 -4.61
C LEU A 137 -8.37 4.65 -3.21
N GLN A 138 -8.61 5.52 -2.22
CA GLN A 138 -8.66 5.24 -0.80
C GLN A 138 -7.52 4.30 -0.36
N ALA A 139 -6.41 4.39 -1.10
CA ALA A 139 -5.13 3.84 -0.69
C ALA A 139 -4.65 4.77 0.42
N MET A 140 -5.24 4.61 1.61
CA MET A 140 -4.67 5.17 2.81
C MET A 140 -3.22 4.70 2.82
N LYS A 141 -2.30 5.65 2.78
CA LYS A 141 -0.89 5.34 2.98
C LYS A 141 -0.82 4.48 4.25
N PRO A 142 -0.06 3.38 4.29
CA PRO A 142 0.34 2.80 5.56
C PRO A 142 1.27 3.80 6.24
N ALA A 143 0.68 4.87 6.77
CA ALA A 143 1.34 5.89 7.56
C ALA A 143 1.71 5.30 8.92
N LEU A 144 1.05 4.21 9.31
CA LEU A 144 1.23 3.48 10.55
C LEU A 144 1.32 1.99 10.22
N GLU A 145 2.40 1.35 10.65
CA GLU A 145 2.48 -0.11 10.79
C GLU A 145 2.41 -0.44 12.29
N PRO A 146 1.28 -0.97 12.78
CA PRO A 146 1.16 -1.40 14.16
C PRO A 146 2.10 -2.56 14.46
N ILE A 147 2.75 -2.52 15.61
CA ILE A 147 3.59 -3.57 16.15
C ILE A 147 2.89 -4.10 17.40
N ILE A 148 2.53 -5.38 17.37
CA ILE A 148 1.89 -6.07 18.50
C ILE A 148 2.99 -6.72 19.33
N VAL A 149 3.03 -6.37 20.61
CA VAL A 149 3.94 -6.98 21.59
C VAL A 149 3.18 -7.99 22.42
N ALA A 150 3.65 -9.23 22.43
CA ALA A 150 3.06 -10.29 23.25
C ALA A 150 4.12 -11.18 23.88
N GLN A 151 3.73 -11.94 24.90
CA GLN A 151 4.62 -12.80 25.68
C GLN A 151 3.99 -14.18 25.88
N VAL A 152 4.82 -15.22 25.92
CA VAL A 152 4.43 -16.59 26.31
C VAL A 152 4.37 -16.80 27.81
#